data_AF-A0A930R6P4-F1
#
_entry.id   AF-A0A930R6P4-F1
#
_cell.length_a   1.000
_cell.length_b   1.000
_cell.length_c   1.000
_cell.angle_alpha   90.00
_cell.angle_beta   90.00
_cell.angle_gamma   90.00
#
_symmetry.space_group_name_H-M   'P 1'
#
loop_
_entity.id
_entity.type
_entity.pdbx_description
1 polymer ?
#
loop_
_entity_poly.entity_id
_entity_poly.type
_entity_poly.pdbx_seq_one_letter_code
_entity_poly.pdbx_strand_id
1 'polypeptide(L)' 'MMQRVALQMTKLQTVTGLSLDEFAKEVDLKSSNLSRLQSGDHNPTILTLLDLAYRCGYDVEVKVKKKKLPK' A
#
# COMPACT_ATOMS: atom_id res chain seq x y z
N MET A 1 -5.57 6.62 -9.80
CA MET A 1 -5.16 6.71 -8.37
C MET A 1 -4.70 5.35 -7.86
N MET A 2 -5.56 4.34 -7.99
CA MET A 2 -5.32 2.91 -7.73
C MET A 2 -3.96 2.41 -8.22
N GLN A 3 -3.65 2.61 -9.50
CA GLN A 3 -2.40 2.17 -10.11
C GLN A 3 -1.14 2.76 -9.44
N ARG A 4 -1.21 4.00 -8.93
CA ARG A 4 -0.07 4.59 -8.20
C ARG A 4 0.10 3.95 -6.83
N VAL A 5 -1.00 3.66 -6.14
CA VAL A 5 -0.97 3.02 -4.81
C VAL A 5 -0.47 1.58 -4.93
N ALA A 6 -1.01 0.83 -5.88
CA ALA A 6 -0.54 -0.51 -6.24
C ALA A 6 0.97 -0.55 -6.49
N LEU A 7 1.48 0.38 -7.31
CA LEU A 7 2.91 0.51 -7.57
C LEU A 7 3.73 0.81 -6.31
N GLN A 8 3.24 1.64 -5.38
CA GLN A 8 3.94 1.86 -4.10
C GLN A 8 3.97 0.60 -3.25
N MET A 9 2.90 -0.19 -3.23
CA MET A 9 2.85 -1.45 -2.48
C MET A 9 3.79 -2.51 -3.05
N THR A 10 3.91 -2.59 -4.38
CA THR A 10 4.91 -3.45 -5.03
C THR A 10 6.33 -3.00 -4.69
N LYS A 11 6.59 -1.69 -4.67
CA LYS A 11 7.90 -1.15 -4.27
C LYS A 11 8.25 -1.47 -2.83
N LEU A 12 7.29 -1.33 -1.90
CA LEU A 12 7.44 -1.67 -0.48
C LEU A 12 7.86 -3.13 -0.30
N GLN A 13 7.26 -4.06 -1.04
CA GLN A 13 7.71 -5.45 -1.04
C GLN A 13 9.10 -5.60 -1.68
N THR A 14 9.35 -4.96 -2.83
CA THR A 14 10.59 -5.18 -3.58
C THR A 14 11.82 -4.73 -2.80
N VAL A 15 11.72 -3.67 -1.99
CA VAL A 15 12.84 -3.19 -1.17
C VAL A 15 13.21 -4.13 -0.02
N THR A 16 12.30 -5.02 0.42
CA THR A 16 12.61 -6.03 1.44
C THR A 16 13.32 -7.25 0.86
N GLY A 17 13.23 -7.46 -0.46
CA GLY A 17 13.75 -8.65 -1.14
C GLY A 17 12.91 -9.91 -0.94
N LEU A 18 11.73 -9.79 -0.32
CA LEU A 18 10.86 -10.91 0.01
C LEU A 18 9.92 -11.28 -1.15
N SER A 19 9.62 -12.58 -1.28
CA SER A 19 8.52 -13.05 -2.13
C SER A 19 7.17 -12.56 -1.61
N LEU A 20 6.11 -12.71 -2.43
CA LEU A 20 4.76 -12.24 -2.05
C LEU A 20 4.27 -12.90 -0.75
N ASP A 21 4.52 -14.20 -0.61
CA ASP A 21 4.09 -14.97 0.56
C ASP A 21 4.90 -14.64 1.82
N GLU A 22 6.20 -14.37 1.67
CA GLU A 22 7.06 -13.97 2.79
C GLU A 22 6.70 -12.58 3.27
N PHE A 23 6.52 -11.61 2.36
CA PHE A 23 6.12 -10.27 2.72
C PHE A 23 4.71 -10.25 3.32
N ALA A 24 3.78 -11.05 2.78
CA ALA A 24 2.44 -11.20 3.34
C ALA A 24 2.48 -11.69 4.80
N LYS A 25 3.38 -12.63 5.14
CA LYS A 25 3.60 -13.08 6.53
C LYS A 25 4.18 -11.96 7.39
N GLU A 26 5.16 -11.22 6.89
CA GLU A 26 5.80 -10.10 7.60
C GLU A 26 4.80 -9.01 7.98
N VAL A 27 3.91 -8.65 7.04
CA VAL A 27 2.85 -7.66 7.28
C VAL A 27 1.55 -8.28 7.81
N ASP A 28 1.56 -9.55 8.20
CA ASP A 28 0.40 -10.31 8.71
C ASP A 28 -0.89 -10.06 7.88
N LEU A 29 -0.76 -10.27 6.56
CA LEU A 29 -1.86 -10.28 5.59
C LEU A 29 -1.89 -11.61 4.84
N LYS A 30 -3.05 -11.94 4.27
CA LYS A 30 -3.14 -13.03 3.29
C LYS A 30 -2.51 -12.59 1.97
N SER A 31 -1.72 -13.46 1.34
CA SER A 31 -1.11 -13.19 0.02
C SER A 31 -2.12 -12.79 -1.04
N SER A 32 -3.33 -13.35 -1.00
CA SER A 32 -4.43 -12.98 -1.91
C SER A 32 -4.93 -11.55 -1.70
N ASN A 33 -4.94 -11.05 -0.46
CA ASN A 33 -5.29 -9.66 -0.16
C ASN A 33 -4.18 -8.73 -0.65
N LEU A 34 -2.92 -9.08 -0.37
CA LEU A 34 -1.77 -8.31 -0.81
C LEU A 34 -1.69 -8.25 -2.35
N SER A 35 -1.95 -9.37 -3.03
CA SER A 35 -2.00 -9.44 -4.50
C SER A 35 -3.04 -8.48 -5.09
N ARG A 36 -4.26 -8.45 -4.53
CA ARG A 36 -5.33 -7.51 -4.96
C ARG A 36 -4.94 -6.04 -4.77
N LEU A 37 -4.18 -5.75 -3.73
CA LEU A 37 -3.69 -4.41 -3.46
C LEU A 37 -2.59 -4.01 -4.44
N GLN A 38 -1.72 -4.95 -4.83
CA GLN A 38 -0.66 -4.74 -5.81
C GLN A 38 -1.13 -4.78 -7.28
N SER A 39 -2.25 -5.42 -7.60
CA SER A 39 -2.83 -5.38 -8.95
C SER A 39 -3.55 -4.07 -9.25
N GLY A 40 -3.94 -3.32 -8.21
CA GLY A 40 -4.76 -2.13 -8.34
C GLY A 40 -6.23 -2.41 -8.63
N ASP A 41 -6.67 -3.67 -8.49
CA ASP A 41 -8.09 -4.05 -8.59
C ASP A 41 -8.91 -3.53 -7.40
N HIS A 42 -8.28 -3.33 -6.25
CA HIS A 42 -8.95 -2.90 -5.03
C HIS A 42 -8.43 -1.55 -4.53
N ASN A 43 -9.34 -0.70 -4.04
CA ASN A 43 -9.01 0.61 -3.51
C ASN A 43 -8.78 0.49 -2.02
N PRO A 44 -7.53 0.45 -1.53
CA PRO A 44 -7.29 0.40 -0.10
C PRO A 44 -7.84 1.66 0.57
N THR A 45 -8.36 1.47 1.78
CA THR A 45 -8.67 2.60 2.65
C THR A 45 -7.37 3.24 3.15
N ILE A 46 -7.44 4.48 3.63
CA ILE A 46 -6.28 5.12 4.25
C ILE A 46 -5.79 4.34 5.48
N LEU A 47 -6.71 3.67 6.21
CA LEU A 47 -6.39 2.82 7.34
C LEU A 47 -5.58 1.59 6.93
N THR A 48 -5.94 0.97 5.79
CA THR A 48 -5.18 -0.14 5.21
C THR A 48 -3.75 0.29 4.88
N LEU A 49 -3.57 1.50 4.33
CA LEU A 49 -2.24 2.02 3.99
C LEU A 49 -1.41 2.33 5.24
N LEU A 50 -2.04 2.87 6.29
CA LEU A 50 -1.40 3.15 7.57
C LEU A 50 -0.93 1.87 8.27
N ASP A 51 -1.80 0.86 8.36
CA ASP A 51 -1.48 -0.43 8.98
C ASP A 51 -0.31 -1.12 8.26
N LEU A 52 -0.32 -1.12 6.93
CA LEU A 52 0.76 -1.72 6.15
C LEU A 52 2.11 -1.00 6.36
N ALA A 53 2.11 0.33 6.34
CA ALA A 53 3.32 1.12 6.58
C ALA A 53 3.88 0.89 7.99
N TYR A 54 3.01 0.87 9.01
CA TYR A 54 3.38 0.58 10.40
C TYR A 54 4.05 -0.78 10.53
N ARG A 55 3.47 -1.84 9.94
CA ARG A 55 4.03 -3.19 9.98
C ARG A 55 5.37 -3.31 9.25
N CYS A 56 5.58 -2.47 8.24
CA CYS A 56 6.86 -2.37 7.53
C CYS A 56 7.88 -1.45 8.23
N GLY A 57 7.56 -0.87 9.39
CA GLY A 57 8.44 0.03 10.14
C GLY A 57 8.58 1.43 9.54
N TYR A 58 7.61 1.89 8.73
CA TYR A 58 7.59 3.21 8.13
C TYR A 58 6.62 4.16 8.84
N ASP A 59 7.03 5.43 8.95
CA ASP A 59 6.13 6.53 9.30
C ASP A 59 5.34 7.02 8.09
N VAL A 60 4.09 7.42 8.30
CA VAL A 60 3.21 7.93 7.24
C VAL A 60 2.94 9.42 7.41
N GLU A 61 3.26 10.21 6.38
CA GLU A 61 2.91 11.63 6.30
C GLU A 61 1.71 11.85 5.36
N VAL A 62 0.63 12.46 5.85
CA VAL A 62 -0.55 12.81 5.05
C VAL A 62 -0.57 14.31 4.74
N LYS A 63 -0.44 14.67 3.46
CA LYS A 63 -0.51 16.06 2.98
C LYS A 63 -1.87 16.36 2.37
N VAL A 64 -2.62 17.26 3.00
CA VAL A 64 -3.90 17.76 2.48
C VAL A 64 -3.67 19.02 1.65
N LYS A 65 -4.27 19.10 0.45
CA LYS A 65 -4.23 20.29 -0.40
C LYS A 65 -5.65 20.71 -0.77
N LYS A 66 -5.93 22.02 -0.72
CA LYS A 66 -7.22 22.58 -1.18
C LYS A 66 -7.37 22.29 -2.68
N LYS A 67 -8.41 21.55 -3.05
CA LYS A 67 -8.73 21.30 -4.46
C LYS A 67 -9.19 22.63 -5.07
N LYS A 68 -8.54 23.09 -6.15
CA LYS A 68 -9.09 24.18 -6.96
C LYS A 68 -10.35 23.63 -7.62
N LEU A 69 -11.51 24.18 -7.27
CA LEU A 69 -12.74 23.89 -8.01
C LEU A 69 -12.54 24.41 -9.43
N PRO A 70 -12.93 23.65 -10.48
CA PRO A 70 -13.00 24.21 -11.81
C PRO A 70 -13.93 25.43 -11.78
N LYS A 71 -13.51 26.52 -12.41
CA LYS A 71 -14.36 27.69 -12.65
C LYS A 71 -15.47 27.32 -13.63
#